data_AF-A0A8R1DLK6-F1
#
_entry.id   AF-A0A8R1DLK6-F1
#
_cell.length_a   1.000
_cell.length_b   1.000
_cell.length_c   1.000
_cell.angle_alpha   90.00
_cell.angle_beta   90.00
_cell.angle_gamma   90.00
#
_symmetry.space_group_name_H-M   'P 1'
#
loop_
_entity.id
_entity.type
_entity.pdbx_description
1 polymer ?
#
loop_
_entity_poly.entity_id
_entity_poly.type
_entity_poly.pdbx_seq_one_letter_code
_entity_poly.pdbx_strand_id
1 'polypeptide(L)'
;MVASMKTIFLYIYIIYGAPSILLYLFTLTVIAWKWKHCNTSFYQFYIFEFFMNIVTFINGYHSIRLPNIACYDCYFADYYRRHGKSSFANQVQYAMQFHMAYVQYLTTAVVAVNRTTLVYDSNRYEKQWRQYSSIIMFLIFMLPFLITYPVFLNDAYFQYDPTLDRFSLICSYKSSTLFRFLLPAIAMSTMVTFVANFISWRRICQIPVKTQKIEIQFVLVSAMAGGIQSFGTLITFLMLKATPGSALFEFTNMALPFVTDALTLSQPYLLLICCTLVGGFQ
;
A
#
# COMPACT_ATOMS: atom_id res chain seq x y z
N MET A 1 31.42 -0.14 -2.45
CA MET A 1 30.48 1.00 -2.53
C MET A 1 29.02 0.53 -2.55
N VAL A 2 28.66 -0.45 -3.39
CA VAL A 2 27.29 -1.01 -3.49
C VAL A 2 26.76 -1.66 -2.19
N ALA A 3 27.59 -2.42 -1.46
CA ALA A 3 27.21 -3.03 -0.17
C ALA A 3 26.87 -1.99 0.93
N SER A 4 27.56 -0.85 0.93
CA SER A 4 27.26 0.27 1.83
C SER A 4 25.90 0.91 1.50
N MET A 5 25.60 1.08 0.21
CA MET A 5 24.32 1.66 -0.25
C MET A 5 23.11 0.77 0.11
N LYS A 6 23.22 -0.55 -0.09
CA LYS A 6 22.19 -1.55 0.28
C LYS A 6 21.87 -1.50 1.79
N THR A 7 22.90 -1.38 2.61
CA THR A 7 22.78 -1.33 4.07
C THR A 7 22.17 0.00 4.53
N ILE A 8 22.54 1.12 3.89
CA ILE A 8 21.94 2.44 4.14
C ILE A 8 20.44 2.42 3.86
N PHE A 9 19.98 1.81 2.76
CA PHE A 9 18.54 1.71 2.47
C PHE A 9 17.76 0.90 3.51
N LEU A 10 18.36 -0.14 4.09
CA LEU A 10 17.77 -0.88 5.19
C LEU A 10 17.63 -0.01 6.44
N TYR A 11 18.68 0.74 6.80
CA TYR A 11 18.62 1.63 7.94
C TYR A 11 17.58 2.72 7.75
N ILE A 12 17.53 3.35 6.57
CA ILE A 12 16.48 4.32 6.24
C ILE A 12 15.10 3.66 6.42
N TYR A 13 14.90 2.45 5.88
CA TYR A 13 13.64 1.70 6.03
C TYR A 13 13.24 1.44 7.48
N ILE A 14 14.17 1.02 8.33
CA ILE A 14 13.87 0.75 9.74
C ILE A 14 13.59 2.08 10.48
N ILE A 15 14.37 3.12 10.18
CA ILE A 15 14.29 4.43 10.83
C ILE A 15 12.95 5.12 10.54
N TYR A 16 12.38 5.03 9.33
CA TYR A 16 11.04 5.57 9.10
C TYR A 16 9.94 4.54 9.34
N GLY A 17 10.18 3.25 9.04
CA GLY A 17 9.18 2.20 9.13
C GLY A 17 8.75 1.90 10.57
N ALA A 18 9.70 1.76 11.49
CA ALA A 18 9.38 1.44 12.89
C ALA A 18 8.58 2.56 13.59
N PRO A 19 8.96 3.86 13.50
CA PRO A 19 8.13 4.93 14.04
C PRO A 19 6.74 4.99 13.42
N SER A 20 6.63 4.73 12.10
CA SER A 20 5.33 4.73 11.40
C SER A 20 4.40 3.67 11.96
N ILE A 21 4.90 2.45 12.17
CA ILE A 21 4.13 1.33 12.74
C ILE A 21 3.75 1.62 14.19
N LEU A 22 4.68 2.15 14.99
CA LEU A 22 4.40 2.54 16.37
C LEU A 22 3.29 3.61 16.44
N LEU A 23 3.35 4.59 15.55
CA LEU A 23 2.33 5.63 15.44
C LEU A 23 0.97 5.05 15.05
N TYR A 24 0.95 4.13 14.09
CA TYR A 24 -0.28 3.45 13.67
C TYR A 24 -0.88 2.61 14.83
N LEU A 25 -0.06 1.84 15.55
CA LEU A 25 -0.48 1.08 16.73
C LEU A 25 -1.03 1.99 17.83
N PHE A 26 -0.40 3.14 18.06
CA PHE A 26 -0.88 4.14 19.00
C PHE A 26 -2.26 4.67 18.59
N THR A 27 -2.44 5.07 17.33
CA THR A 27 -3.76 5.55 16.84
C THR A 27 -4.85 4.50 16.98
N LEU A 28 -4.55 3.22 16.72
CA LEU A 28 -5.49 2.12 16.92
C LEU A 28 -5.85 1.91 18.38
N THR A 29 -4.87 2.00 19.28
CA THR A 29 -5.11 1.87 20.72
C THR A 29 -6.07 2.96 21.21
N VAL A 30 -5.89 4.20 20.73
CA VAL A 30 -6.80 5.32 21.03
C VAL A 30 -8.20 5.06 20.47
N ILE A 31 -8.32 4.60 19.22
CA ILE A 31 -9.61 4.27 18.58
C ILE A 31 -10.33 3.14 19.35
N ALA A 32 -9.61 2.08 19.71
CA ALA A 32 -10.16 0.95 20.47
C ALA A 32 -10.65 1.40 21.85
N TRP A 33 -9.87 2.25 22.54
CA TRP A 33 -10.27 2.78 23.85
C TRP A 33 -11.52 3.69 23.75
N LYS A 34 -11.65 4.46 22.67
CA LYS A 34 -12.77 5.38 22.43
C LYS A 34 -13.84 4.81 21.48
N TRP A 35 -13.88 3.48 21.28
CA TRP A 35 -14.73 2.84 20.29
C TRP A 35 -16.23 3.21 20.40
N LYS A 36 -16.74 3.40 21.63
CA LYS A 36 -18.13 3.84 21.87
C LYS A 36 -18.47 5.19 21.22
N HIS A 37 -17.49 6.06 21.02
CA HIS A 37 -17.65 7.37 20.36
C HIS A 37 -17.12 7.39 18.92
N CYS A 38 -16.32 6.39 18.52
CA CYS A 38 -15.63 6.32 17.22
C CYS A 38 -16.17 5.22 16.29
N ASN A 39 -17.41 4.73 16.48
CA ASN A 39 -18.00 3.70 15.61
C ASN A 39 -18.53 4.28 14.29
N THR A 40 -17.63 4.87 13.50
CA THR A 40 -17.93 5.40 12.16
C THR A 40 -17.34 4.51 11.07
N SER A 41 -17.92 4.58 9.87
CA SER A 41 -17.46 3.83 8.69
C SER A 41 -16.00 4.11 8.35
N PHE A 42 -15.54 5.34 8.60
CA PHE A 42 -14.15 5.72 8.42
C PHE A 42 -13.19 4.91 9.29
N TYR A 43 -13.46 4.81 10.59
CA TYR A 43 -12.55 4.09 11.50
C TYR A 43 -12.52 2.59 11.20
N GLN A 44 -13.62 2.02 10.67
CA GLN A 44 -13.62 0.64 10.20
C GLN A 44 -12.64 0.43 9.03
N PHE A 45 -12.69 1.29 8.01
CA PHE A 45 -11.74 1.24 6.89
C PHE A 45 -10.31 1.52 7.35
N TYR A 46 -10.11 2.44 8.29
CA TYR A 46 -8.79 2.74 8.85
C TYR A 46 -8.16 1.53 9.56
N ILE A 47 -8.95 0.79 10.35
CA ILE A 47 -8.50 -0.44 11.02
C ILE A 47 -8.14 -1.52 9.98
N PHE A 48 -9.00 -1.71 8.98
CA PHE A 48 -8.75 -2.67 7.91
C PHE A 48 -7.48 -2.34 7.14
N GLU A 49 -7.32 -1.07 6.77
CA GLU A 49 -6.15 -0.59 6.07
C GLU A 49 -4.87 -0.78 6.88
N PHE A 50 -4.91 -0.57 8.21
CA PHE A 50 -3.78 -0.91 9.08
C PHE A 50 -3.36 -2.38 8.95
N PHE A 51 -4.30 -3.32 9.06
CA PHE A 51 -3.96 -4.74 8.98
C PHE A 51 -3.37 -5.10 7.62
N MET A 52 -3.97 -4.61 6.55
CA MET A 52 -3.45 -4.81 5.20
C MET A 52 -2.06 -4.19 5.04
N ASN A 53 -1.83 -2.99 5.57
CA ASN A 53 -0.55 -2.30 5.49
C ASN A 53 0.56 -3.02 6.27
N ILE A 54 0.26 -3.59 7.44
CA ILE A 54 1.22 -4.44 8.17
C ILE A 54 1.59 -5.68 7.36
N VAL A 55 0.60 -6.33 6.74
CA VAL A 55 0.84 -7.49 5.88
C VAL A 55 1.73 -7.12 4.69
N THR A 56 1.46 -5.99 4.02
CA THR A 56 2.30 -5.48 2.93
C THR A 56 3.73 -5.19 3.40
N PHE A 57 3.87 -4.52 4.55
CA PHE A 57 5.17 -4.15 5.11
C PHE A 57 6.02 -5.38 5.43
N ILE A 58 5.46 -6.35 6.15
CA ILE A 58 6.15 -7.60 6.52
C ILE A 58 6.50 -8.39 5.25
N ASN A 59 5.56 -8.53 4.32
CA ASN A 59 5.81 -9.25 3.08
C ASN A 59 6.92 -8.59 2.24
N GLY A 60 6.89 -7.27 2.07
CA GLY A 60 7.92 -6.52 1.34
C GLY A 60 9.29 -6.59 2.01
N TYR A 61 9.33 -6.61 3.35
CA TYR A 61 10.57 -6.80 4.09
C TYR A 61 11.22 -8.16 3.81
N HIS A 62 10.45 -9.25 3.92
CA HIS A 62 10.97 -10.60 3.73
C HIS A 62 11.23 -11.00 2.27
N SER A 63 10.38 -10.56 1.35
CA SER A 63 10.41 -11.07 -0.03
C SER A 63 11.22 -10.18 -0.99
N ILE A 64 11.47 -8.92 -0.62
CA ILE A 64 12.22 -7.97 -1.45
C ILE A 64 13.45 -7.45 -0.71
N ARG A 65 13.32 -6.84 0.47
CA ARG A 65 14.42 -6.07 1.07
C ARG A 65 15.53 -6.94 1.65
N LEU A 66 15.17 -7.87 2.53
CA LEU A 66 16.13 -8.72 3.21
C LEU A 66 16.92 -9.62 2.22
N PRO A 67 16.30 -10.20 1.15
CA PRO A 67 17.02 -10.91 0.10
C PRO A 67 17.97 -10.01 -0.72
N ASN A 68 17.57 -8.75 -0.98
CA ASN A 68 18.39 -7.80 -1.74
C ASN A 68 19.73 -7.45 -1.05
N ILE A 69 19.79 -7.61 0.27
CA ILE A 69 20.96 -7.29 1.12
C ILE A 69 21.77 -8.52 1.45
N ALA A 70 21.14 -9.70 1.45
CA ALA A 70 21.85 -10.96 1.64
C ALA A 70 22.81 -11.21 0.46
N CYS A 71 24.09 -10.96 0.70
CA CYS A 71 25.19 -11.35 -0.17
C CYS A 71 25.44 -12.86 -0.08
N TYR A 72 26.27 -13.41 -0.96
CA TYR A 72 26.59 -14.85 -0.95
C TYR A 72 27.12 -15.32 0.42
N ASP A 73 28.01 -14.58 1.07
CA ASP A 73 28.63 -14.98 2.35
C ASP A 73 28.05 -14.26 3.57
N CYS A 74 26.89 -13.62 3.41
CA CYS A 74 26.24 -12.89 4.50
C CYS A 74 25.57 -13.83 5.50
N TYR A 75 25.38 -13.38 6.75
CA TYR A 75 24.72 -14.14 7.82
C TYR A 75 23.35 -14.72 7.42
N PHE A 76 22.59 -13.99 6.60
CA PHE A 76 21.26 -14.42 6.12
C PHE A 76 21.31 -15.29 4.85
N ALA A 77 22.46 -15.48 4.21
CA ALA A 77 22.59 -16.23 2.97
C ALA A 77 22.13 -17.68 3.10
N ASP A 78 22.48 -18.34 4.22
CA ASP A 78 22.11 -19.72 4.48
C ASP A 78 20.60 -19.90 4.70
N TYR A 79 19.90 -18.86 5.14
CA TYR A 79 18.44 -18.87 5.20
C TYR A 79 17.86 -18.92 3.78
N TYR A 80 18.29 -18.04 2.88
CA TYR A 80 17.78 -17.97 1.52
C TYR A 80 18.19 -19.15 0.65
N ARG A 81 19.42 -19.67 0.82
CA ARG A 81 19.86 -20.90 0.15
C ARG A 81 19.00 -22.10 0.52
N ARG A 82 18.63 -22.24 1.80
CA ARG A 82 17.71 -23.29 2.26
C ARG A 82 16.31 -23.15 1.66
N HIS A 83 15.88 -21.93 1.37
CA HIS A 83 14.63 -21.62 0.68
C HIS A 83 14.79 -21.53 -0.86
N GLY A 84 15.89 -22.05 -1.41
CA GLY A 84 16.11 -22.19 -2.85
C GLY A 84 15.31 -23.32 -3.50
N LYS A 85 14.59 -24.13 -2.71
CA LYS A 85 13.58 -25.08 -3.20
C LYS A 85 12.20 -24.46 -3.12
N SER A 86 11.34 -24.84 -4.08
CA SER A 86 9.95 -24.42 -4.09
C SER A 86 9.26 -24.85 -2.79
N SER A 87 8.52 -23.93 -2.18
CA SER A 87 7.74 -24.19 -0.97
C SER A 87 6.46 -23.37 -1.00
N PHE A 88 5.42 -23.86 -0.32
CA PHE A 88 4.16 -23.13 -0.21
C PHE A 88 4.36 -21.73 0.41
N ALA A 89 5.27 -21.59 1.38
CA ALA A 89 5.59 -20.29 1.98
C ALA A 89 6.15 -19.29 0.96
N ASN A 90 7.05 -19.73 0.07
CA ASN A 90 7.61 -18.90 -0.99
C ASN A 90 6.53 -18.50 -2.03
N GLN A 91 5.62 -19.42 -2.35
CA GLN A 91 4.48 -19.14 -3.23
C GLN A 91 3.54 -18.10 -2.62
N VAL A 92 3.22 -18.23 -1.32
CA VAL A 92 2.45 -17.23 -0.57
C VAL A 92 3.15 -15.88 -0.61
N GLN A 93 4.44 -15.81 -0.28
CA GLN A 93 5.18 -14.55 -0.29
C GLN A 93 5.15 -13.85 -1.66
N TYR A 94 5.40 -14.62 -2.74
CA TYR A 94 5.36 -14.09 -4.10
C TYR A 94 3.96 -13.64 -4.49
N ALA A 95 2.93 -14.45 -4.22
CA ALA A 95 1.54 -14.09 -4.51
C ALA A 95 1.12 -12.82 -3.76
N MET A 96 1.52 -12.70 -2.49
CA MET A 96 1.21 -11.55 -1.64
C MET A 96 1.84 -10.26 -2.13
N GLN A 97 2.98 -10.28 -2.85
CA GLN A 97 3.55 -9.06 -3.44
C GLN A 97 2.57 -8.40 -4.42
N PHE A 98 1.99 -9.18 -5.31
CA PHE A 98 1.03 -8.68 -6.30
C PHE A 98 -0.36 -8.47 -5.68
N HIS A 99 -0.79 -9.41 -4.83
CA HIS A 99 -2.10 -9.36 -4.18
C HIS A 99 -2.27 -8.07 -3.37
N MET A 100 -1.29 -7.72 -2.54
CA MET A 100 -1.37 -6.54 -1.70
C MET A 100 -1.36 -5.23 -2.50
N ALA A 101 -0.74 -5.20 -3.68
CA ALA A 101 -0.84 -4.03 -4.56
C ALA A 101 -2.29 -3.79 -5.01
N TYR A 102 -3.06 -4.84 -5.35
CA TYR A 102 -4.49 -4.69 -5.63
C TYR A 102 -5.25 -4.21 -4.39
N VAL A 103 -5.04 -4.87 -3.24
CA VAL A 103 -5.74 -4.54 -1.99
C VAL A 103 -5.54 -3.08 -1.61
N GLN A 104 -4.32 -2.58 -1.68
CA GLN A 104 -4.00 -1.18 -1.35
C GLN A 104 -4.71 -0.21 -2.30
N TYR A 105 -4.60 -0.42 -3.62
CA TYR A 105 -5.20 0.48 -4.60
C TYR A 105 -6.73 0.49 -4.55
N LEU A 106 -7.35 -0.69 -4.36
CA LEU A 106 -8.80 -0.82 -4.19
C LEU A 106 -9.27 -0.18 -2.88
N THR A 107 -8.53 -0.37 -1.79
CA THR A 107 -8.84 0.27 -0.49
C THR A 107 -8.81 1.78 -0.62
N THR A 108 -7.75 2.35 -1.20
CA THR A 108 -7.64 3.80 -1.41
C THR A 108 -8.80 4.34 -2.26
N ALA A 109 -9.16 3.63 -3.34
CA ALA A 109 -10.29 4.03 -4.20
C ALA A 109 -11.63 3.99 -3.46
N VAL A 110 -11.90 2.91 -2.71
CA VAL A 110 -13.14 2.77 -1.92
C VAL A 110 -13.21 3.81 -0.81
N VAL A 111 -12.10 4.08 -0.12
CA VAL A 111 -12.03 5.14 0.91
C VAL A 111 -12.31 6.50 0.28
N ALA A 112 -11.77 6.80 -0.90
CA ALA A 112 -12.07 8.06 -1.59
C ALA A 112 -13.56 8.18 -1.92
N VAL A 113 -14.20 7.12 -2.41
CA VAL A 113 -15.66 7.09 -2.67
C VAL A 113 -16.47 7.23 -1.38
N ASN A 114 -16.07 6.54 -0.30
CA ASN A 114 -16.67 6.70 1.02
C ASN A 114 -16.63 8.17 1.45
N ARG A 115 -15.48 8.85 1.29
CA ARG A 115 -15.38 10.28 1.61
C ARG A 115 -16.26 11.16 0.76
N THR A 116 -16.27 10.96 -0.56
CA THR A 116 -17.14 11.73 -1.45
C THR A 116 -18.61 11.59 -1.05
N THR A 117 -19.09 10.38 -0.82
CA THR A 117 -20.49 10.15 -0.43
C THR A 117 -20.84 10.76 0.93
N LEU A 118 -19.93 10.72 1.91
CA LEU A 118 -20.14 11.39 3.21
C LEU A 118 -20.19 12.91 3.10
N VAL A 119 -19.38 13.52 2.21
CA VAL A 119 -19.45 14.96 1.92
C VAL A 119 -20.77 15.35 1.24
N TYR A 120 -21.40 14.44 0.50
CA TYR A 120 -22.72 14.66 -0.10
C TYR A 120 -23.85 14.61 0.92
N ASP A 121 -23.92 13.54 1.71
CA ASP A 121 -24.95 13.34 2.74
C ASP A 121 -24.43 12.39 3.83
N SER A 122 -23.85 12.98 4.86
CA SER A 122 -23.27 12.21 5.97
C SER A 122 -24.31 11.36 6.69
N ASN A 123 -25.53 11.84 6.88
CA ASN A 123 -26.55 11.12 7.65
C ASN A 123 -27.01 9.83 6.96
N ARG A 124 -27.28 9.89 5.65
CA ARG A 124 -27.73 8.73 4.90
C ARG A 124 -26.59 7.75 4.63
N TYR A 125 -25.48 8.25 4.12
CA TYR A 125 -24.39 7.38 3.65
C TYR A 125 -23.62 6.76 4.80
N GLU A 126 -23.48 7.42 5.95
CA GLU A 126 -22.79 6.82 7.10
C GLU A 126 -23.49 5.55 7.59
N LYS A 127 -24.83 5.54 7.62
CA LYS A 127 -25.60 4.34 7.99
C LYS A 127 -25.40 3.20 6.99
N GLN A 128 -25.38 3.52 5.69
CA GLN A 128 -25.16 2.53 4.63
C GLN A 128 -23.74 1.95 4.69
N TRP A 129 -22.72 2.82 4.78
CA TRP A 129 -21.34 2.39 4.84
C TRP A 129 -21.05 1.55 6.07
N ARG A 130 -21.57 1.92 7.25
CA ARG A 130 -21.38 1.12 8.47
C ARG A 130 -21.98 -0.28 8.38
N GLN A 131 -23.05 -0.46 7.60
CA GLN A 131 -23.69 -1.77 7.41
C GLN A 131 -22.97 -2.63 6.37
N TYR A 132 -22.49 -2.03 5.28
CA TYR A 132 -21.93 -2.76 4.13
C TYR A 132 -20.40 -2.77 4.08
N SER A 133 -19.69 -1.97 4.89
CA SER A 133 -18.23 -1.86 4.91
C SER A 133 -17.55 -3.21 5.06
N SER A 134 -18.01 -4.08 5.95
CA SER A 134 -17.42 -5.41 6.16
C SER A 134 -17.46 -6.29 4.91
N ILE A 135 -18.56 -6.22 4.15
CA ILE A 135 -18.71 -6.96 2.89
C ILE A 135 -17.74 -6.38 1.85
N ILE A 136 -17.66 -5.05 1.76
CA ILE A 136 -16.76 -4.37 0.82
C ILE A 136 -15.29 -4.70 1.14
N MET A 137 -14.89 -4.64 2.41
CA MET A 137 -13.53 -4.99 2.87
C MET A 137 -13.19 -6.45 2.56
N PHE A 138 -14.14 -7.37 2.78
CA PHE A 138 -13.97 -8.78 2.40
C PHE A 138 -13.79 -8.94 0.88
N LEU A 139 -14.58 -8.24 0.06
CA LEU A 139 -14.45 -8.28 -1.39
C LEU A 139 -13.12 -7.69 -1.88
N ILE A 140 -12.66 -6.58 -1.30
CA ILE A 140 -11.36 -5.98 -1.61
C ILE A 140 -10.23 -6.99 -1.39
N PHE A 141 -10.28 -7.74 -0.30
CA PHE A 141 -9.29 -8.76 0.01
C PHE A 141 -9.44 -10.03 -0.85
N MET A 142 -10.67 -10.48 -1.12
CA MET A 142 -10.88 -11.77 -1.80
C MET A 142 -10.77 -11.69 -3.32
N LEU A 143 -11.24 -10.61 -3.95
CA LEU A 143 -11.26 -10.50 -5.42
C LEU A 143 -9.86 -10.64 -6.07
N PRO A 144 -8.77 -10.09 -5.53
CA PRO A 144 -7.46 -10.22 -6.15
C PRO A 144 -6.93 -11.66 -6.17
N PHE A 145 -7.43 -12.57 -5.31
CA PHE A 145 -7.06 -13.99 -5.39
C PHE A 145 -7.46 -14.65 -6.71
N LEU A 146 -8.55 -14.19 -7.35
CA LEU A 146 -8.96 -14.69 -8.66
C LEU A 146 -7.91 -14.45 -9.75
N ILE A 147 -7.01 -13.49 -9.54
CA ILE A 147 -5.94 -13.13 -10.47
C ILE A 147 -4.60 -13.72 -10.01
N THR A 148 -4.34 -13.76 -8.69
CA THR A 148 -3.06 -14.24 -8.16
C THR A 148 -2.99 -15.75 -7.91
N TYR A 149 -4.12 -16.48 -7.98
CA TYR A 149 -4.11 -17.93 -7.74
C TYR A 149 -3.13 -18.75 -8.61
N PRO A 150 -2.82 -18.39 -9.89
CA PRO A 150 -1.91 -19.19 -10.70
C PRO A 150 -0.50 -19.27 -10.12
N VAL A 151 -0.11 -18.33 -9.26
CA VAL A 151 1.18 -18.37 -8.55
C VAL A 151 1.29 -19.61 -7.66
N PHE A 152 0.20 -20.03 -7.01
CA PHE A 152 0.22 -21.23 -6.14
C PHE A 152 0.33 -22.53 -6.93
N LEU A 153 0.04 -22.50 -8.23
CA LEU A 153 0.17 -23.66 -9.12
C LEU A 153 1.58 -23.78 -9.73
N ASN A 154 2.44 -22.79 -9.49
CA ASN A 154 3.77 -22.73 -10.08
C ASN A 154 4.84 -22.69 -8.98
N ASP A 155 6.05 -23.12 -9.32
CA ASP A 155 7.15 -23.12 -8.37
C ASP A 155 7.62 -21.69 -8.07
N ALA A 156 7.88 -21.43 -6.78
CA ALA A 156 8.41 -20.15 -6.30
C ALA A 156 9.56 -20.40 -5.32
N TYR A 157 10.72 -19.80 -5.60
CA TYR A 157 11.94 -20.05 -4.85
C TYR A 157 12.88 -18.83 -4.87
N PHE A 158 13.78 -18.77 -3.90
CA PHE A 158 14.83 -17.75 -3.89
C PHE A 158 15.99 -18.16 -4.78
N GLN A 159 16.35 -17.31 -5.73
CA GLN A 159 17.50 -17.48 -6.61
C GLN A 159 18.55 -16.42 -6.31
N TYR A 160 19.81 -16.85 -6.19
CA TYR A 160 20.95 -15.96 -6.06
C TYR A 160 21.37 -15.42 -7.43
N ASP A 161 21.52 -14.09 -7.50
CA ASP A 161 22.03 -13.38 -8.66
C ASP A 161 23.49 -12.97 -8.41
N PRO A 162 24.47 -13.59 -9.11
CA PRO A 162 25.88 -13.29 -8.91
C PRO A 162 26.29 -11.92 -9.45
N THR A 163 25.53 -11.34 -10.37
CA THR A 163 25.86 -10.02 -10.97
C THR A 163 25.54 -8.88 -10.02
N LEU A 164 24.47 -9.03 -9.23
CA LEU A 164 23.99 -8.02 -8.30
C LEU A 164 24.26 -8.39 -6.84
N ASP A 165 24.91 -9.55 -6.58
CA ASP A 165 25.23 -10.11 -5.27
C ASP A 165 24.02 -10.00 -4.31
N ARG A 166 22.93 -10.67 -4.69
CA ARG A 166 21.66 -10.64 -3.97
C ARG A 166 20.83 -11.89 -4.20
N PHE A 167 19.91 -12.17 -3.29
CA PHE A 167 18.83 -13.12 -3.54
C PHE A 167 17.59 -12.40 -4.06
N SER A 168 16.83 -13.07 -4.91
CA SER A 168 15.54 -12.59 -5.42
C SER A 168 14.53 -13.72 -5.40
N LEU A 169 13.28 -13.41 -5.03
CA LEU A 169 12.19 -14.37 -5.08
C LEU A 169 11.65 -14.44 -6.51
N ILE A 170 11.75 -15.61 -7.12
CA ILE A 170 11.34 -15.83 -8.51
C ILE A 170 10.24 -16.89 -8.52
N CYS A 171 9.30 -16.73 -9.45
CA CYS A 171 8.27 -17.73 -9.74
C CYS A 171 8.41 -18.17 -11.20
N SER A 172 8.19 -19.45 -11.47
CA SER A 172 8.15 -20.00 -12.84
C SER A 172 7.00 -19.40 -13.67
N TYR A 173 5.95 -18.89 -13.00
CA TYR A 173 4.89 -18.15 -13.66
C TYR A 173 5.37 -16.77 -14.14
N LYS A 174 5.12 -16.45 -15.40
CA LYS A 174 5.65 -15.24 -16.04
C LYS A 174 5.10 -13.96 -15.37
N SER A 175 5.95 -13.19 -14.70
CA SER A 175 5.60 -11.92 -14.03
C SER A 175 4.90 -10.93 -14.97
N SER A 176 5.25 -10.92 -16.27
CA SER A 176 4.61 -10.03 -17.24
C SER A 176 3.10 -10.27 -17.37
N THR A 177 2.64 -11.51 -17.17
CA THR A 177 1.22 -11.85 -17.21
C THR A 177 0.49 -11.29 -15.99
N LEU A 178 1.10 -11.37 -14.80
CA LEU A 178 0.56 -10.75 -13.59
C LEU A 178 0.44 -9.23 -13.75
N PHE A 179 1.48 -8.59 -14.29
CA PHE A 179 1.47 -7.15 -14.55
C PHE A 179 0.44 -6.73 -15.61
N ARG A 180 0.15 -7.58 -16.60
CA ARG A 180 -0.88 -7.31 -17.62
C ARG A 180 -2.28 -7.16 -17.01
N PHE A 181 -2.58 -7.86 -15.93
CA PHE A 181 -3.84 -7.72 -15.19
C PHE A 181 -3.76 -6.65 -14.09
N LEU A 182 -2.61 -6.52 -13.44
CA LEU A 182 -2.41 -5.55 -12.36
C LEU A 182 -2.51 -4.13 -12.86
N LEU A 183 -1.82 -3.80 -13.95
CA LEU A 183 -1.72 -2.43 -14.46
C LEU A 183 -3.09 -1.81 -14.79
N PRO A 184 -3.99 -2.48 -15.53
CA PRO A 184 -5.35 -1.96 -15.73
C PRO A 184 -6.11 -1.78 -14.41
N ALA A 185 -6.02 -2.71 -13.47
CA ALA A 185 -6.75 -2.63 -12.21
C ALA A 185 -6.28 -1.45 -11.34
N ILE A 186 -4.96 -1.25 -11.22
CA ILE A 186 -4.41 -0.11 -10.47
C ILE A 186 -4.73 1.21 -11.18
N ALA A 187 -4.68 1.26 -12.51
CA ALA A 187 -5.03 2.45 -13.28
C ALA A 187 -6.52 2.83 -13.13
N MET A 188 -7.42 1.85 -13.19
CA MET A 188 -8.85 2.06 -12.96
C MET A 188 -9.13 2.54 -11.54
N SER A 189 -8.47 1.95 -10.54
CA SER A 189 -8.60 2.36 -9.13
C SER A 189 -8.13 3.80 -8.94
N THR A 190 -6.96 4.16 -9.50
CA THR A 190 -6.43 5.52 -9.46
C THR A 190 -7.38 6.53 -10.13
N MET A 191 -7.98 6.16 -11.27
CA MET A 191 -8.95 7.01 -11.95
C MET A 191 -10.20 7.25 -11.08
N VAL A 192 -10.72 6.20 -10.43
CA VAL A 192 -11.84 6.32 -9.48
C VAL A 192 -11.47 7.25 -8.33
N THR A 193 -10.28 7.07 -7.73
CA THR A 193 -9.77 7.95 -6.65
C THR A 193 -9.70 9.41 -7.09
N PHE A 194 -9.16 9.67 -8.28
CA PHE A 194 -9.01 11.03 -8.80
C PHE A 194 -10.37 11.69 -9.04
N VAL A 195 -11.30 10.99 -9.68
CA VAL A 195 -12.67 11.48 -9.91
C VAL A 195 -13.39 11.74 -8.59
N ALA A 196 -13.32 10.81 -7.63
CA ALA A 196 -13.92 10.95 -6.32
C ALA A 196 -13.39 12.18 -5.58
N ASN A 197 -12.07 12.33 -5.51
CA ASN A 197 -11.43 13.49 -4.86
C ASN A 197 -11.77 14.81 -5.55
N PHE A 198 -11.84 14.84 -6.89
CA PHE A 198 -12.23 16.03 -7.63
C PHE A 198 -13.68 16.45 -7.33
N ILE A 199 -14.59 15.48 -7.27
CA ILE A 199 -15.99 15.73 -6.89
C ILE A 199 -16.08 16.24 -5.45
N SER A 200 -15.38 15.60 -4.50
CA SER A 200 -15.33 16.02 -3.10
C SER A 200 -14.84 17.46 -2.97
N TRP A 201 -13.78 17.83 -3.68
CA TRP A 201 -13.22 19.18 -3.68
C TRP A 201 -14.24 20.22 -4.18
N ARG A 202 -14.86 19.96 -5.33
CA ARG A 202 -15.91 20.84 -5.89
C ARG A 202 -17.05 21.06 -4.91
N ARG A 203 -17.45 20.01 -4.18
CA ARG A 203 -18.56 20.10 -3.24
C ARG A 203 -18.19 20.88 -1.97
N ILE A 204 -16.99 20.68 -1.44
CA ILE A 204 -16.49 21.43 -0.27
C ILE A 204 -16.47 22.94 -0.53
N CYS A 205 -16.11 23.37 -1.75
CA CYS A 205 -16.14 24.78 -2.12
C CYS A 205 -17.56 25.40 -2.09
N GLN A 206 -18.62 24.60 -2.00
CA GLN A 206 -20.01 25.04 -1.96
C GLN A 206 -20.63 24.98 -0.55
N ILE A 207 -19.94 24.44 0.45
CA ILE A 207 -20.44 24.24 1.81
C ILE A 207 -20.09 25.47 2.69
N PRO A 208 -20.98 25.91 3.62
CA PRO A 208 -20.67 26.99 4.55
C PRO A 208 -19.45 26.71 5.44
N VAL A 209 -18.70 27.77 5.75
CA VAL A 209 -17.34 27.74 6.34
C VAL A 209 -17.20 26.93 7.64
N LYS A 210 -18.24 26.85 8.50
CA LYS A 210 -18.16 26.15 9.79
C LYS A 210 -18.07 24.62 9.68
N THR A 211 -18.87 24.01 8.81
CA THR A 211 -18.84 22.55 8.54
C THR A 211 -17.69 22.16 7.61
N GLN A 212 -17.10 23.13 6.92
CA GLN A 212 -16.03 22.93 5.96
C GLN A 212 -14.72 22.41 6.59
N LYS A 213 -14.38 22.83 7.83
CA LYS A 213 -13.06 22.55 8.44
C LYS A 213 -12.78 21.05 8.64
N ILE A 214 -13.75 20.29 9.15
CA ILE A 214 -13.57 18.85 9.43
C ILE A 214 -13.59 18.05 8.12
N GLU A 215 -14.49 18.39 7.19
CA GLU A 215 -14.59 17.72 5.89
C GLU A 215 -13.35 17.95 5.01
N ILE A 216 -12.74 19.15 5.08
CA ILE A 216 -11.47 19.46 4.39
C ILE A 216 -10.35 18.52 4.84
N GLN A 217 -10.24 18.21 6.13
CA GLN A 217 -9.19 17.33 6.63
C GLN A 217 -9.28 15.95 5.99
N PHE A 218 -10.48 15.36 5.95
CA PHE A 218 -10.67 14.03 5.39
C PHE A 218 -10.49 13.99 3.87
N VAL A 219 -10.91 15.03 3.16
CA VAL A 219 -10.68 15.14 1.71
C VAL A 219 -9.20 15.36 1.40
N LEU A 220 -8.47 16.12 2.22
CA LEU A 220 -7.03 16.33 2.04
C LEU A 220 -6.24 15.01 2.20
N VAL A 221 -6.55 14.23 3.24
CA VAL A 221 -5.94 12.90 3.45
C VAL A 221 -6.18 11.99 2.24
N SER A 222 -7.43 11.95 1.73
CA SER A 222 -7.80 11.16 0.55
C SER A 222 -7.12 11.67 -0.73
N ALA A 223 -6.96 12.98 -0.89
CA ALA A 223 -6.28 13.59 -2.03
C ALA A 223 -4.78 13.26 -2.03
N MET A 224 -4.12 13.33 -0.87
CA MET A 224 -2.70 12.97 -0.73
C MET A 224 -2.48 11.48 -1.04
N ALA A 225 -3.32 10.60 -0.50
CA ALA A 225 -3.28 9.17 -0.82
C ALA A 225 -3.46 8.91 -2.33
N GLY A 226 -4.40 9.61 -2.98
CA GLY A 226 -4.60 9.57 -4.43
C GLY A 226 -3.41 10.08 -5.24
N GLY A 227 -2.68 11.08 -4.74
CA GLY A 227 -1.43 11.55 -5.34
C GLY A 227 -0.34 10.48 -5.32
N ILE A 228 -0.14 9.83 -4.16
CA ILE A 228 0.83 8.72 -4.02
C ILE A 228 0.42 7.55 -4.93
N GLN A 229 -0.87 7.21 -4.98
CA GLN A 229 -1.43 6.16 -5.85
C GLN A 229 -1.19 6.45 -7.34
N SER A 230 -1.33 7.72 -7.75
CA SER A 230 -1.05 8.15 -9.13
C SER A 230 0.42 8.00 -9.48
N PHE A 231 1.31 8.40 -8.57
CA PHE A 231 2.75 8.25 -8.75
C PHE A 231 3.17 6.77 -8.84
N GLY A 232 2.57 5.90 -8.00
CA GLY A 232 2.82 4.46 -8.05
C GLY A 232 2.32 3.79 -9.33
N THR A 233 1.17 4.24 -9.85
CA THR A 233 0.65 3.79 -11.16
C THR A 233 1.62 4.15 -12.27
N LEU A 234 2.12 5.40 -12.27
CA LEU A 234 3.06 5.89 -13.27
C LEU A 234 4.38 5.11 -13.23
N ILE A 235 4.96 4.89 -12.04
CA ILE A 235 6.20 4.10 -11.90
C ILE A 235 5.99 2.67 -12.39
N THR A 236 4.86 2.04 -12.04
CA THR A 236 4.56 0.67 -12.48
C THR A 236 4.43 0.59 -14.01
N PHE A 237 3.81 1.59 -14.63
CA PHE A 237 3.72 1.70 -16.08
C PHE A 237 5.11 1.87 -16.74
N LEU A 238 5.92 2.79 -16.22
CA LEU A 238 7.27 3.06 -16.73
C LEU A 238 8.18 1.85 -16.59
N MET A 239 8.10 1.13 -15.46
CA MET A 239 8.87 -0.10 -15.21
C MET A 239 8.58 -1.16 -16.28
N LEU A 240 7.32 -1.31 -16.69
CA LEU A 240 6.93 -2.28 -17.73
C LEU A 240 7.38 -1.91 -19.14
N LYS A 241 7.58 -0.62 -19.39
CA LYS A 241 8.07 -0.10 -20.68
C LYS A 241 9.59 0.01 -20.74
N ALA A 242 10.26 0.05 -19.59
CA ALA A 242 11.69 0.16 -19.51
C ALA A 242 12.38 -1.13 -19.98
N THR A 243 13.44 -0.98 -20.77
CA THR A 243 14.29 -2.11 -21.15
C THR A 243 15.14 -2.55 -19.95
N PRO A 244 15.28 -3.86 -19.68
CA PRO A 244 16.16 -4.35 -18.62
C PRO A 244 17.58 -3.75 -18.75
N GLY A 245 18.14 -3.28 -17.64
CA GLY A 245 19.47 -2.64 -17.60
C GLY A 245 19.53 -1.18 -18.08
N SER A 246 18.39 -0.57 -18.44
CA SER A 246 18.33 0.88 -18.67
C SER A 246 18.27 1.66 -17.35
N ALA A 247 18.73 2.92 -17.37
CA ALA A 247 18.61 3.83 -16.22
C ALA A 247 17.16 3.98 -15.72
N LEU A 248 16.18 3.93 -16.63
CA LEU A 248 14.75 3.96 -16.28
C LEU A 248 14.32 2.71 -15.52
N PHE A 249 14.81 1.53 -15.91
CA PHE A 249 14.50 0.27 -15.23
C PHE A 249 15.11 0.23 -13.83
N GLU A 250 16.35 0.71 -13.66
CA GLU A 250 16.97 0.80 -12.34
C GLU A 250 16.27 1.80 -11.43
N PHE A 251 15.95 2.99 -11.95
CA PHE A 251 15.22 4.01 -11.20
C PHE A 251 13.84 3.53 -10.75
N THR A 252 13.06 2.90 -11.64
CA THR A 252 11.72 2.43 -11.31
C THR A 252 11.72 1.29 -10.29
N ASN A 253 12.64 0.32 -10.42
CA ASN A 253 12.82 -0.74 -9.41
C ASN A 253 13.30 -0.20 -8.05
N MET A 254 14.09 0.88 -8.06
CA MET A 254 14.49 1.56 -6.84
C MET A 254 13.33 2.34 -6.20
N ALA A 255 12.52 3.04 -7.00
CA ALA A 255 11.46 3.93 -6.52
C ALA A 255 10.21 3.18 -6.03
N LEU A 256 9.84 2.07 -6.68
CA LEU A 256 8.59 1.35 -6.42
C LEU A 256 8.42 0.90 -4.94
N PRO A 257 9.46 0.38 -4.25
CA PRO A 257 9.37 0.09 -2.82
C PRO A 257 9.02 1.33 -1.97
N PHE A 258 9.61 2.49 -2.24
CA PHE A 258 9.33 3.72 -1.50
C PHE A 258 7.91 4.21 -1.70
N VAL A 259 7.36 4.07 -2.91
CA VAL A 259 5.96 4.46 -3.16
C VAL A 259 5.00 3.51 -2.45
N THR A 260 5.31 2.23 -2.45
CA THR A 260 4.55 1.23 -1.69
C THR A 260 4.59 1.55 -0.20
N ASP A 261 5.75 1.94 0.34
CA ASP A 261 5.89 2.38 1.73
C ASP A 261 5.10 3.65 2.02
N ALA A 262 5.13 4.62 1.11
CA ALA A 262 4.36 5.85 1.25
C ALA A 262 2.85 5.54 1.29
N LEU A 263 2.32 4.63 0.46
CA LEU A 263 0.92 4.19 0.54
C LEU A 263 0.63 3.48 1.87
N THR A 264 1.59 2.70 2.36
CA THR A 264 1.42 1.84 3.54
C THR A 264 1.51 2.61 4.86
N LEU A 265 2.40 3.62 4.92
CA LEU A 265 2.85 4.23 6.18
C LEU A 265 2.50 5.70 6.32
N SER A 266 2.04 6.39 5.26
CA SER A 266 1.73 7.83 5.33
C SER A 266 0.45 8.12 6.11
N GLN A 267 -0.52 7.21 6.08
CA GLN A 267 -1.85 7.36 6.67
C GLN A 267 -1.91 7.90 8.12
N PRO A 268 -1.17 7.36 9.11
CA PRO A 268 -1.22 7.89 10.47
C PRO A 268 -0.65 9.31 10.55
N TYR A 269 0.40 9.62 9.79
CA TYR A 269 0.96 10.97 9.71
C TYR A 269 -0.01 11.94 9.06
N LEU A 270 -0.68 11.54 7.98
CA LEU A 270 -1.67 12.35 7.30
C LEU A 270 -2.82 12.71 8.25
N LEU A 271 -3.27 11.76 9.06
CA LEU A 271 -4.33 11.97 10.04
C LEU A 271 -3.88 12.96 11.14
N LEU A 272 -2.67 12.78 11.68
CA LEU A 272 -2.11 13.68 12.71
C LEU A 272 -1.84 15.10 12.19
N ILE A 273 -1.20 15.22 11.04
CA ILE A 273 -0.87 16.50 10.41
C ILE A 273 -2.14 17.27 10.05
N CYS A 274 -3.15 16.59 9.50
CA CYS A 274 -4.42 17.26 9.19
C CYS A 274 -5.17 17.68 10.46
N CYS A 275 -5.11 16.87 11.53
CA CYS A 275 -5.66 17.25 12.84
C CYS A 275 -4.95 18.47 13.46
N THR A 276 -3.62 18.57 13.34
CA THR A 276 -2.84 19.68 13.94
C THR A 276 -2.86 20.96 13.11
N LEU A 277 -2.71 20.88 11.78
CA LEU A 277 -2.64 22.05 10.89
C LEU A 277 -3.93 22.88 10.86
N VAL A 278 -5.09 22.24 11.00
CA VAL A 278 -6.39 22.93 10.98
C VAL A 278 -6.86 23.27 12.40
N GLY A 279 -6.33 22.57 13.42
CA GLY A 279 -6.51 22.91 14.84
C GLY A 279 -5.71 24.14 15.30
N GLY A 280 -4.70 24.56 14.54
CA GLY A 280 -3.86 25.73 14.82
C GLY A 280 -4.43 27.09 14.42
N PHE A 281 -5.66 27.14 13.85
CA PHE A 281 -6.43 28.37 13.67
C PHE A 281 -7.61 28.41 14.65
N GLN A 282 -7.28 28.29 15.95
CA GLN A 282 -8.18 28.74 17.02
C GLN A 282 -8.14 30.26 17.11
#